data_AF-A0A0P4VGR1-F1
#
_entry.id   AF-A0A0P4VGR1-F1
#
_cell.length_a   1.000
_cell.length_b   1.000
_cell.length_c   1.000
_cell.angle_alpha   90.00
_cell.angle_beta   90.00
_cell.angle_gamma   90.00
#
_symmetry.space_group_name_H-M   'P 1'
#
loop_
_entity.id
_entity.type
_entity.pdbx_description
1 polymer ?
#
loop_
_entity_poly.entity_id
_entity_poly.type
_entity_poly.pdbx_seq_one_letter_code
_entity_poly.pdbx_strand_id
1 'polypeptide(L)'
;MDSDLLLAKSLQEQFDREEIAERISKENKLTSKPTNSIIDPQWDLHDPTPDIYSLFQMFNAKFFWSQLDSVEVKWSPRMYSCAGICTYKGLG
;
A
#
# COMPACT_ATOMS: atom_id res chain seq x y z
N MET A 1 18.20 -53.49 -5.34
CA MET A 1 17.57 -52.66 -4.28
C MET A 1 18.14 -51.25 -4.23
N ASP A 2 19.40 -51.03 -4.62
CA ASP A 2 19.99 -49.68 -4.61
C ASP A 2 19.41 -48.71 -5.65
N SER A 3 18.86 -49.22 -6.77
CA SER A 3 18.24 -48.40 -7.81
C SER A 3 17.02 -47.61 -7.30
N ASP A 4 16.14 -48.23 -6.52
CA ASP A 4 14.96 -47.57 -5.95
C ASP A 4 15.35 -46.52 -4.91
N LEU A 5 16.40 -46.82 -4.12
CA LEU A 5 16.93 -45.89 -3.14
C LEU A 5 17.52 -44.63 -3.80
N LEU A 6 18.23 -44.79 -4.93
CA LEU A 6 18.77 -43.67 -5.70
C LEU A 6 17.65 -42.82 -6.32
N LEU A 7 16.62 -43.47 -6.86
CA LEU A 7 15.46 -42.78 -7.42
C LEU A 7 14.72 -41.97 -6.33
N ALA A 8 14.50 -42.56 -5.15
CA ALA A 8 13.84 -41.88 -4.04
C ALA A 8 14.61 -40.63 -3.57
N LYS A 9 15.95 -40.72 -3.48
CA LYS A 9 16.80 -39.57 -3.14
C LYS A 9 16.73 -38.45 -4.19
N SER A 10 16.78 -38.82 -5.47
CA SER A 10 16.65 -37.85 -6.57
C SER A 10 15.30 -37.12 -6.53
N LEU A 11 14.21 -37.84 -6.25
CA LEU A 11 12.88 -37.25 -6.14
C LEU A 11 12.79 -36.30 -4.94
N GLN A 12 13.34 -36.66 -3.78
CA GLN A 12 13.35 -35.78 -2.61
C GLN A 12 14.08 -34.46 -2.89
N GLU A 13 15.28 -34.53 -3.48
CA GLU A 13 16.02 -33.30 -3.83
C GLU A 13 15.28 -32.43 -4.84
N GLN A 14 14.54 -33.04 -5.76
CA GLN A 14 13.73 -32.30 -6.72
C GLN A 14 12.56 -31.58 -6.03
N PHE A 15 11.85 -32.26 -5.14
CA PHE A 15 10.78 -31.65 -4.34
C PHE A 15 11.30 -30.49 -3.48
N ASP A 16 12.43 -30.68 -2.81
CA ASP A 16 13.02 -29.63 -1.96
C ASP A 16 13.42 -28.39 -2.80
N ARG A 17 13.95 -28.59 -4.01
CA ARG A 17 14.27 -27.50 -4.94
C ARG A 17 13.02 -26.74 -5.41
N GLU A 18 11.96 -27.46 -5.76
CA GLU A 18 10.69 -26.87 -6.20
C GLU A 18 10.03 -26.07 -5.06
N GLU A 19 10.08 -26.57 -3.82
CA GLU A 19 9.55 -25.88 -2.65
C GLU A 19 10.29 -24.56 -2.37
N ILE A 20 11.63 -24.57 -2.44
CA ILE A 20 12.44 -23.36 -2.27
C ILE A 20 12.12 -22.33 -3.36
N ALA A 21 12.02 -22.76 -4.62
CA ALA A 21 11.67 -21.88 -5.73
C ALA A 21 10.28 -21.26 -5.55
N GLU A 22 9.29 -22.02 -5.08
CA GLU A 22 7.97 -21.50 -4.75
C GLU A 22 8.02 -20.44 -3.65
N ARG A 23 8.77 -20.68 -2.56
CA ARG A 23 8.90 -19.72 -1.45
C ARG A 23 9.52 -18.40 -1.92
N ILE A 24 10.61 -18.47 -2.70
CA ILE A 24 11.26 -17.30 -3.30
C ILE A 24 10.29 -16.55 -4.23
N SER A 25 9.50 -17.27 -5.03
CA SER A 25 8.51 -16.64 -5.93
C SER A 25 7.41 -15.89 -5.15
N LYS A 26 6.93 -16.46 -4.04
CA LYS A 26 5.92 -15.84 -3.16
C LYS A 26 6.49 -14.62 -2.43
N GLU A 27 7.73 -14.70 -1.97
CA GLU A 27 8.43 -13.60 -1.31
C GLU A 27 8.65 -12.42 -2.27
N ASN A 28 9.14 -12.68 -3.49
CA ASN A 28 9.28 -11.66 -4.54
C ASN A 28 7.93 -11.03 -4.94
N LYS A 29 6.84 -11.80 -4.93
CA LYS A 29 5.49 -11.29 -5.19
C LYS A 29 4.96 -10.37 -4.07
N LEU A 30 5.40 -10.57 -2.83
CA LEU A 30 5.04 -9.71 -1.70
C LEU A 30 5.83 -8.39 -1.71
N THR A 31 7.08 -8.41 -2.16
CA THR A 31 7.89 -7.19 -2.33
C THR A 31 7.46 -6.36 -3.54
N SER A 32 6.83 -6.99 -4.54
CA SER A 32 6.22 -6.34 -5.70
C SER A 32 4.72 -6.12 -5.52
N LYS A 33 4.30 -5.61 -4.36
CA LYS A 33 2.94 -5.09 -4.23
C LYS A 33 2.72 -4.01 -5.30
N PRO A 34 1.67 -4.09 -6.13
CA PRO A 34 1.37 -3.03 -7.07
C PRO A 34 1.18 -1.73 -6.28
N THR A 35 1.97 -0.72 -6.61
CA THR A 35 2.03 0.58 -5.91
C THR A 35 0.72 1.37 -5.93
N ASN A 36 -0.32 0.83 -6.59
CA ASN A 36 -1.61 1.45 -6.84
C ASN A 36 -2.81 0.58 -6.40
N SER A 37 -2.61 -0.51 -5.64
CA SER A 37 -3.76 -1.25 -5.08
C SER A 37 -4.41 -0.41 -3.98
N ILE A 38 -5.64 0.03 -4.21
CA ILE A 38 -6.48 0.73 -3.22
C ILE A 38 -6.91 -0.22 -2.08
N ILE A 39 -6.79 -1.53 -2.32
CA ILE A 39 -7.14 -2.59 -1.37
C ILE A 39 -5.82 -3.11 -0.77
N ASP A 40 -5.31 -2.45 0.27
CA ASP A 40 -4.27 -3.00 1.14
C ASP A 40 -4.82 -3.00 2.58
N PRO A 41 -4.75 -4.12 3.34
CA PRO A 41 -5.27 -4.21 4.71
C PRO A 41 -4.79 -3.10 5.65
N GLN A 42 -3.65 -2.48 5.37
CA GLN A 42 -3.15 -1.32 6.13
C GLN A 42 -4.07 -0.09 6.01
N TRP A 43 -4.86 0.04 4.95
CA TRP A 43 -5.82 1.16 4.80
C TRP A 43 -7.08 0.99 5.64
N ASP A 44 -7.41 -0.24 6.05
CA ASP A 44 -8.51 -0.49 6.99
C ASP A 44 -8.10 -0.20 8.45
N LEU A 45 -6.79 -0.03 8.71
CA LEU A 45 -6.28 0.34 10.02
C LEU A 45 -6.47 1.84 10.26
N HIS A 46 -7.17 2.18 11.35
CA HIS A 46 -7.33 3.56 11.78
C HIS A 46 -6.00 4.14 12.27
N ASP A 47 -5.52 5.21 11.63
CA ASP A 47 -4.35 5.96 12.08
C ASP A 47 -4.71 6.81 13.32
N PRO A 48 -4.06 6.57 14.48
CA PRO A 48 -4.33 7.33 15.70
C PRO A 48 -3.83 8.79 15.65
N THR A 49 -2.92 9.13 14.73
CA THR A 49 -2.28 10.46 14.67
C THR A 49 -2.19 10.99 13.23
N PRO A 50 -3.34 11.28 12.58
CA PRO A 50 -3.34 11.72 11.18
C PRO A 50 -2.73 13.13 11.03
N ASP A 51 -1.61 13.24 10.32
CA ASP A 51 -1.01 14.52 9.94
C ASP A 51 -1.59 15.01 8.60
N ILE A 52 -2.66 15.80 8.70
CA ILE A 52 -3.36 16.33 7.51
C ILE A 52 -2.53 17.28 6.66
N TYR A 53 -1.53 17.97 7.23
CA TYR A 53 -0.74 18.94 6.49
C TYR A 53 0.25 18.21 5.57
N SER A 54 0.93 17.20 6.12
CA SER A 54 1.82 16.33 5.34
C SER A 54 1.06 15.57 4.26
N LEU A 55 -0.12 15.03 4.58
CA LEU A 55 -0.98 14.34 3.61
C LEU A 55 -1.42 15.29 2.48
N PHE A 56 -1.85 16.51 2.83
CA PHE A 56 -2.28 17.49 1.84
C PHE A 56 -1.14 17.87 0.88
N GLN A 57 0.06 18.16 1.40
CA GLN A 57 1.23 18.47 0.56
C GLN A 57 1.61 17.30 -0.35
N MET A 58 1.63 16.08 0.18
CA MET A 58 1.91 14.88 -0.58
C MET A 58 0.90 14.68 -1.73
N PHE A 59 -0.39 14.86 -1.45
CA PHE A 59 -1.43 14.72 -2.48
C PHE A 59 -1.42 15.86 -3.48
N ASN A 60 -1.15 17.09 -3.05
CA ASN A 60 -0.98 18.24 -3.94
C ASN A 60 0.13 17.97 -4.97
N ALA A 61 1.30 17.53 -4.52
CA ALA A 61 2.41 17.19 -5.41
C ALA A 61 2.09 15.98 -6.31
N LYS A 62 1.48 14.92 -5.77
CA LYS A 62 1.24 13.65 -6.49
C LYS A 62 0.11 13.75 -7.53
N PHE A 63 -0.96 14.49 -7.22
CA PHE A 63 -2.19 14.45 -8.00
C PHE A 63 -2.60 15.79 -8.60
N PHE A 64 -2.12 16.92 -8.05
CA PHE A 64 -2.57 18.26 -8.44
C PHE A 64 -1.44 19.14 -8.98
N TRP A 65 -0.27 18.57 -9.29
CA TRP A 65 0.90 19.28 -9.83
C TRP A 65 1.26 20.54 -9.03
N SER A 66 1.13 20.47 -7.70
CA SER A 66 1.37 21.58 -6.78
C SER A 66 0.51 22.84 -7.01
N GLN A 67 -0.63 22.74 -7.70
CA GLN A 67 -1.48 23.91 -7.95
C GLN A 67 -2.28 24.38 -6.73
N LEU A 68 -2.34 23.58 -5.66
CA LEU A 68 -3.10 23.91 -4.45
C LEU A 68 -2.25 24.60 -3.36
N ASP A 69 -1.08 25.14 -3.70
CA ASP A 69 -0.18 25.78 -2.74
C ASP A 69 -0.81 27.00 -2.02
N SER A 70 -1.81 27.64 -2.63
CA SER A 70 -2.55 28.76 -2.03
C SER A 70 -3.78 28.33 -1.21
N VAL A 71 -4.09 27.03 -1.14
CA VAL A 71 -5.26 26.50 -0.43
C VAL A 71 -4.86 26.10 0.98
N GLU A 72 -5.70 26.41 1.97
CA GLU A 72 -5.52 25.93 3.35
C GLU A 72 -6.40 24.71 3.63
N VAL A 73 -5.87 23.79 4.43
CA VAL A 73 -6.60 22.66 5.01
C VAL A 73 -6.54 22.75 6.53
N LYS A 74 -7.67 22.55 7.22
CA LYS A 74 -7.74 22.58 8.68
C LYS A 74 -8.77 21.60 9.21
N TRP A 75 -8.48 21.03 10.38
CA TRP A 75 -9.49 20.31 11.17
C TRP A 75 -10.48 21.29 11.79
N SER A 76 -11.76 20.88 11.82
CA SER A 76 -12.78 21.59 12.59
C SER A 76 -13.31 20.68 13.70
N PRO A 77 -13.09 21.03 14.98
CA PRO A 77 -13.60 20.22 16.10
C PRO A 77 -15.12 20.34 16.26
N ARG A 78 -15.77 21.24 15.52
CA ARG A 78 -17.20 21.59 15.65
C ARG A 78 -18.00 21.36 14.38
N MET A 79 -17.41 20.75 13.36
CA MET A 79 -18.11 20.38 12.13
C MET A 79 -18.68 18.96 12.28
N TYR A 80 -20.00 18.85 12.29
CA TYR A 80 -20.71 17.57 12.45
C TYR A 80 -21.74 17.30 11.35
N SER A 81 -22.07 18.30 10.53
CA SER A 81 -23.06 18.18 9.46
C SER A 81 -22.53 17.43 8.22
N CYS A 82 -21.21 17.42 8.04
CA CYS A 82 -20.52 16.80 6.91
C CYS A 82 -19.08 16.47 7.29
N ALA A 83 -18.45 15.60 6.50
CA ALA A 83 -17.05 15.20 6.71
C ALA A 83 -16.04 16.25 6.20
N GLY A 84 -16.44 17.14 5.29
CA GLY A 84 -15.57 18.17 4.72
C GLY A 84 -16.35 19.22 3.93
N ILE A 85 -15.84 20.45 3.92
CA ILE A 85 -16.36 21.59 3.15
C ILE A 85 -15.23 22.33 2.44
N CYS A 86 -15.53 22.98 1.31
CA CYS A 86 -14.64 23.92 0.65
C CYS A 86 -15.23 25.34 0.76
N THR A 87 -14.40 26.32 1.09
CA THR A 87 -14.80 27.74 1.11
C THR A 87 -13.92 28.51 0.15
N TYR A 88 -14.54 29.22 -0.79
CA TYR A 88 -13.85 29.98 -1.83
C TYR A 88 -13.94 31.46 -1.50
N LYS A 89 -12.79 32.12 -1.35
CA LYS A 89 -12.71 33.57 -1.19
C LYS A 89 -12.46 34.17 -2.57
N GLY A 90 -13.53 34.56 -3.26
CA GLY A 90 -13.48 35.22 -4.56
C GLY A 90 -14.65 36.18 -4.75
N LEU A 91 -14.53 37.07 -5.73
CA LEU A 91 -15.69 37.77 -6.30
C LEU A 91 -16.33 36.76 -7.26
N GLY A 92 -17.56 36.35 -6.99
CA GLY A 92 -18.28 35.32 -7.74
C GLY A 92 -18.46 35.62 -9.22
#